data_AF-A0A4Y3TQ78-F1
#
_entry.id   AF-A0A4Y3TQ78-F1
#
_cell.length_a   1.000
_cell.length_b   1.000
_cell.length_c   1.000
_cell.angle_alpha   90.00
_cell.angle_beta   90.00
_cell.angle_gamma   90.00
#
_symmetry.space_group_name_H-M   'P 1'
#
loop_
_entity.id
_entity.type
_entity.pdbx_description
1 polymer ?
#
loop_
_entity_poly.entity_id
_entity_poly.type
_entity_poly.pdbx_seq_one_letter_code
_entity_poly.pdbx_strand_id
1 'polypeptide(L)' 'MQAYQQQLGLLAQAQQAQQDALTEQAAWRRRVNGLKEQSLDTDILDERARAMMNMADRNDIVIPYDRHDPLF' A
#
# COMPACT_ATOMS: atom_id res chain seq x y z
N MET A 1 -43.46 24.49 -18.22
CA MET A 1 -43.40 23.01 -18.20
C MET A 1 -41.99 22.47 -18.49
N GLN A 2 -41.27 22.98 -19.50
CA GLN A 2 -39.91 22.51 -19.85
C GLN A 2 -38.83 22.79 -18.77
N ALA A 3 -38.86 23.96 -18.13
CA ALA A 3 -37.88 24.32 -17.09
C ALA A 3 -37.92 23.37 -15.86
N TYR A 4 -39.11 22.88 -15.50
CA TYR A 4 -39.27 21.93 -14.39
C TYR A 4 -38.68 20.55 -14.74
N GLN A 5 -38.88 20.08 -15.97
CA GLN A 5 -38.29 18.84 -16.46
C GLN A 5 -36.76 18.92 -16.51
N GLN A 6 -36.22 20.07 -16.94
CA GLN A 6 -34.78 20.32 -16.89
C GLN A 6 -34.25 20.31 -15.46
N GLN A 7 -34.97 20.93 -14.52
CA GLN A 7 -34.57 20.96 -13.11
C GLN A 7 -34.55 19.57 -12.47
N LEU A 8 -35.52 18.71 -12.81
CA LEU A 8 -35.53 17.31 -12.37
C LEU A 8 -34.35 16.52 -12.97
N GLY A 9 -34.00 16.77 -14.24
CA GLY A 9 -32.84 16.15 -14.87
C GLY A 9 -31.52 16.56 -14.20
N LEU A 10 -31.36 17.84 -13.88
CA LEU A 10 -30.18 18.34 -13.17
C LEU A 10 -30.08 17.77 -11.75
N LEU A 11 -31.21 17.63 -11.04
CA LEU A 11 -31.24 16.99 -9.73
C LEU A 11 -30.75 15.55 -9.80
N ALA A 12 -31.25 14.77 -10.75
CA ALA A 12 -30.85 13.37 -10.93
C ALA A 12 -29.35 13.25 -11.27
N GLN A 13 -28.85 14.13 -12.14
CA GLN A 13 -27.42 14.18 -12.49
C GLN A 13 -26.54 14.54 -11.29
N ALA A 14 -26.96 15.52 -10.47
CA ALA A 14 -26.23 15.91 -9.27
C ALA A 14 -26.20 14.79 -8.22
N GLN A 15 -27.31 14.06 -8.05
CA GLN A 15 -27.39 12.90 -7.16
C GLN A 15 -26.46 11.79 -7.62
N GLN A 16 -26.45 11.48 -8.92
CA GLN A 16 -25.54 10.47 -9.48
C GLN A 16 -24.07 10.87 -9.27
N ALA A 17 -23.71 12.11 -9.61
CA ALA A 17 -22.34 12.61 -9.45
C ALA A 17 -21.88 12.58 -7.99
N GLN A 18 -22.76 12.89 -7.03
CA GLN A 18 -22.45 12.77 -5.61
C GLN A 18 -22.14 11.32 -5.22
N GLN A 19 -22.95 10.37 -5.72
CA GLN A 19 -22.82 8.97 -5.38
C GLN A 19 -21.54 8.35 -5.99
N ASP A 20 -21.19 8.76 -7.21
CA ASP A 20 -19.94 8.39 -7.87
C ASP A 20 -18.73 8.93 -7.09
N ALA A 21 -18.76 10.20 -6.68
CA ALA A 21 -17.70 10.82 -5.90
C ALA A 21 -17.49 10.16 -4.53
N LEU A 22 -18.58 9.77 -3.85
CA LEU A 22 -18.50 9.03 -2.58
C LEU A 22 -17.88 7.64 -2.77
N THR A 23 -18.26 6.94 -3.84
CA THR A 23 -17.70 5.63 -4.19
C THR A 23 -16.21 5.73 -4.48
N GLU A 24 -15.80 6.76 -5.23
CA GLU A 24 -14.41 7.01 -5.55
C GLU A 24 -13.60 7.36 -4.29
N GLN A 25 -14.13 8.23 -3.42
CA GLN A 25 -13.51 8.57 -2.15
C GLN A 25 -13.29 7.33 -1.27
N ALA A 26 -14.27 6.45 -1.18
CA ALA A 26 -14.16 5.20 -0.42
C ALA A 26 -13.08 4.26 -1.01
N ALA A 27 -12.97 4.19 -2.33
CA ALA A 27 -11.91 3.43 -2.99
C ALA A 27 -10.52 4.02 -2.68
N TRP A 28 -10.37 5.34 -2.76
CA TRP A 28 -9.12 6.03 -2.44
C TRP A 28 -8.75 5.90 -0.96
N ARG A 29 -9.70 6.04 -0.04
CA ARG A 29 -9.47 5.81 1.40
C ARG A 29 -8.93 4.41 1.66
N ARG A 30 -9.50 3.37 1.04
CA ARG A 30 -8.98 2.00 1.16
C ARG A 30 -7.53 1.88 0.65
N ARG A 31 -7.23 2.48 -0.50
CA ARG A 31 -5.86 2.48 -1.07
C ARG A 31 -4.86 3.19 -0.15
N VAL A 32 -5.20 4.39 0.33
CA VAL A 32 -4.35 5.18 1.22
C VAL A 32 -4.13 4.48 2.56
N ASN A 33 -5.17 3.86 3.13
CA ASN A 33 -5.04 3.12 4.37
C ASN A 33 -4.16 1.87 4.18
N GLY A 34 -4.35 1.13 3.08
CA GLY A 34 -3.50 -0.01 2.74
C GLY A 34 -2.02 0.36 2.59
N LEU A 35 -1.73 1.53 2.02
CA LEU A 35 -0.36 2.05 1.92
C LEU A 35 0.25 2.42 3.29
N LYS A 36 -0.55 2.76 4.30
CA LYS A 36 -0.07 3.14 5.64
C LYS A 36 0.18 1.94 6.57
N GLU A 37 -0.66 0.91 6.52
CA GLU A 37 -0.55 -0.23 7.44
C GLU A 37 0.36 -1.36 6.92
N GLN A 38 0.53 -1.48 5.59
CA GLN A 38 1.44 -2.47 4.99
C GLN A 38 2.83 -1.91 4.70
N SER A 39 3.18 -0.73 5.22
CA SER A 39 4.26 0.04 4.65
C SER A 39 5.67 -0.48 4.93
N LEU A 40 5.86 -1.50 5.77
CA LEU A 40 7.12 -2.22 5.90
C LEU A 40 6.99 -3.30 6.96
N ASP A 41 6.97 -4.57 6.55
CA ASP A 41 7.21 -5.66 7.49
C ASP A 41 8.67 -5.55 7.97
N THR A 42 8.85 -5.37 9.27
CA THR A 42 10.17 -5.14 9.87
C THR A 42 11.05 -6.37 9.68
N ASP A 43 10.46 -7.57 9.63
CA ASP A 43 11.18 -8.83 9.43
C ASP A 43 11.70 -8.92 7.99
N ILE A 44 10.91 -8.47 7.00
CA ILE A 44 11.34 -8.42 5.60
C ILE A 44 12.50 -7.42 5.40
N LEU A 45 12.49 -6.31 6.13
CA LEU A 45 13.60 -5.37 6.10
C LEU A 45 14.86 -5.93 6.74
N ASP A 46 14.72 -6.60 7.88
CA ASP A 46 15.84 -7.21 8.59
C ASP A 46 16.49 -8.29 7.73
N GLU A 47 15.69 -9.16 7.11
CA GLU A 47 16.16 -10.18 6.19
C GLU A 47 16.90 -9.57 4.98
N ARG A 48 16.34 -8.51 4.38
CA ARG A 48 17.00 -7.82 3.26
C ARG A 48 18.29 -7.11 3.68
N ALA A 49 18.35 -6.54 4.89
CA ALA A 49 19.55 -5.90 5.42
C ALA A 49 20.66 -6.92 5.69
N ARG A 50 20.32 -8.08 6.27
CA ARG A 50 21.23 -9.22 6.45
C ARG A 50 21.80 -9.70 5.12
N ALA A 51 20.93 -9.93 4.12
CA ALA A 51 21.34 -10.46 2.82
C ALA A 51 22.17 -9.49 1.96
N MET A 52 21.84 -8.19 1.96
CA MET A 52 22.49 -7.21 1.08
C MET A 52 23.74 -6.55 1.69
N MET A 53 23.77 -6.39 3.01
CA MET A 53 24.80 -5.60 3.69
C MET A 53 25.61 -6.40 4.72
N ASN A 54 25.36 -7.71 4.86
CA ASN A 54 25.91 -8.54 5.95
C ASN A 54 25.68 -7.90 7.33
N MET A 55 24.55 -7.21 7.51
CA MET A 55 24.18 -6.69 8.83
C MET A 55 23.84 -7.88 9.73
N ALA A 56 24.31 -7.84 10.96
CA ALA A 56 24.01 -8.84 12.00
C ALA A 56 23.69 -8.09 13.30
N ASP A 57 22.86 -8.68 14.15
CA ASP A 57 22.62 -8.13 15.49
C ASP A 57 23.91 -8.26 16.32
N ARG A 58 24.06 -7.43 17.35
CA ARG A 58 25.17 -7.49 18.31
C ARG A 58 25.32 -8.87 18.96
N ASN A 59 24.22 -9.61 19.10
CA ASN A 59 24.21 -10.92 19.74
C ASN A 59 24.36 -12.09 18.75
N ASP A 60 24.49 -11.82 17.44
CA ASP A 60 24.62 -12.86 16.42
C ASP A 60 26.07 -13.35 16.29
N ILE A 61 26.23 -14.64 15.99
CA ILE A 61 27.52 -15.24 15.65
C ILE A 61 27.66 -15.26 14.12
N VAL A 62 28.58 -14.46 13.58
CA VAL A 62 28.88 -14.43 12.14
C VAL A 62 29.99 -15.43 11.81
N ILE A 63 29.71 -16.38 10.94
CA ILE A 63 30.68 -17.37 10.45
C ILE A 63 30.98 -17.06 8.98
N PRO A 64 32.12 -16.42 8.66
CA PRO A 64 32.54 -16.21 7.29
C PRO A 64 33.05 -17.54 6.71
N TYR A 65 32.52 -17.95 5.56
CA TYR A 65 33.03 -19.10 4.81
C TYR A 65 34.20 -18.68 3.92
N ASP A 66 35.23 -19.52 3.84
CA ASP A 66 36.33 -19.35 2.89
C ASP A 66 35.92 -19.91 1.51
N ARG A 67 36.57 -19.45 0.44
CA ARG A 67 36.30 -19.88 -0.95
C ARG A 67 36.45 -21.39 -1.16
N HIS A 68 37.13 -22.07 -0.24
CA HIS A 68 37.45 -23.48 -0.32
C HIS A 68 36.47 -24.38 0.44
N ASP A 69 35.47 -23.83 1.14
CA ASP A 69 34.50 -24.62 1.89
C ASP A 69 33.11 -23.94 1.95
N PRO A 70 32.36 -23.89 0.83
CA PRO A 70 30.99 -23.41 0.83
C PRO A 70 30.06 -24.44 1.50
N LEU A 71 29.09 -23.95 2.29
CA LEU A 71 27.93 -24.74 2.67
C LEU A 71 27.07 -24.90 1.40
N PHE A 72 27.05 -26.11 0.84
CA PHE A 72 26.45 -26.56 -0.44
C PHE A 72 27.39 -26.59 -1.65
#